data_AF-A0A7J3XEQ2-F1
#
_entry.id   AF-A0A7J3XEQ2-F1
#
_cell.length_a   1.000
_cell.length_b   1.000
_cell.length_c   1.000
_cell.angle_alpha   90.00
_cell.angle_beta   90.00
_cell.angle_gamma   90.00
#
_symmetry.space_group_name_H-M   'P 1'
#
loop_
_entity.id
_entity.type
_entity.pdbx_description
1 polymer ?
#
loop_
_entity_poly.entity_id
_entity_poly.type
_entity_poly.pdbx_seq_one_letter_code
_entity_poly.pdbx_strand_id
1 'polypeptide(L)'
;MVEEKRVAEGDKRFLSYNRRNVLTNLLQAEEHVKAMNTLNFIEGEGSCVLKHLLLVRGELAEAISHASSLGGETKIYEKLRDEIESFLDKVEAEPVSFTKRELLNKIRGWRKEFEQTSTAYQTFMCKCLHAIPYLKLLFLFALGIAVGVLVHKLLLLLGV
;
A
#
# COMPACT_ATOMS: atom_id res chain seq x y z
N MET A 1 -7.88 26.40 29.78
CA MET A 1 -7.89 25.01 30.30
C MET A 1 -9.05 24.15 29.80
N VAL A 2 -10.34 24.44 30.09
CA VAL A 2 -11.46 23.58 29.62
C VAL A 2 -11.60 23.62 28.09
N GLU A 3 -11.44 24.80 27.49
CA GLU A 3 -11.56 25.01 26.05
C GLU A 3 -10.40 24.38 25.26
N GLU A 4 -9.16 24.56 25.71
CA GLU A 4 -7.97 23.93 25.13
C GLU A 4 -8.07 22.40 25.13
N LYS A 5 -8.59 21.81 26.22
CA LYS A 5 -8.79 20.36 26.30
C LYS A 5 -9.83 19.88 25.27
N ARG A 6 -10.91 20.65 25.06
CA ARG A 6 -11.95 20.34 24.08
C ARG A 6 -11.43 20.44 22.65
N VAL A 7 -10.62 21.44 22.34
CA VAL A 7 -9.96 21.60 21.02
C VAL A 7 -9.04 20.41 20.74
N ALA A 8 -8.18 20.04 21.70
CA ALA A 8 -7.28 18.91 21.55
C ALA A 8 -8.01 17.56 21.39
N GLU A 9 -9.14 17.36 22.06
CA GLU A 9 -9.99 16.17 21.87
C GLU A 9 -10.64 16.16 20.47
N GLY A 10 -11.05 17.33 19.98
CA GLY A 10 -11.52 17.51 18.60
C GLY A 10 -10.46 17.12 17.57
N ASP A 11 -9.25 17.68 17.68
CA ASP A 11 -8.13 17.40 16.78
C ASP A 11 -7.75 15.92 16.79
N LYS A 12 -7.76 15.25 17.95
CA LYS A 12 -7.52 13.80 18.02
C LYS A 12 -8.57 13.00 17.26
N ARG A 13 -9.83 13.40 17.36
CA ARG A 13 -10.93 12.73 16.65
C ARG A 13 -10.81 12.94 15.15
N PHE A 14 -10.54 14.15 14.70
CA PHE A 14 -10.33 14.44 13.29
C PHE A 14 -9.10 13.71 12.74
N LEU A 15 -7.97 13.76 13.42
CA LEU A 15 -6.76 13.04 12.98
C LEU A 15 -7.01 11.53 12.81
N SER A 16 -7.77 10.91 13.72
CA SER A 16 -8.17 9.51 13.60
C SER A 16 -9.09 9.25 12.39
N TYR A 17 -10.02 10.19 12.14
CA TYR A 17 -10.89 10.16 10.96
C TYR A 17 -10.08 10.29 9.66
N ASN A 18 -9.18 11.28 9.56
CA ASN A 18 -8.35 11.49 8.38
C ASN A 18 -7.46 10.26 8.09
N ARG A 19 -6.81 9.70 9.13
CA ARG A 19 -6.02 8.45 8.98
C ARG A 19 -6.82 7.31 8.40
N ARG A 20 -8.06 7.12 8.86
CA ARG A 20 -8.94 6.07 8.34
C ARG A 20 -9.30 6.33 6.89
N ASN A 21 -9.65 7.56 6.53
CA ASN A 21 -10.01 7.90 5.16
C ASN A 21 -8.84 7.77 4.19
N VAL A 22 -7.62 8.14 4.60
CA VAL A 22 -6.40 7.89 3.80
C VAL A 22 -6.27 6.40 3.50
N LEU A 23 -6.31 5.54 4.52
CA LEU A 23 -6.18 4.09 4.35
C LEU A 23 -7.31 3.50 3.49
N THR A 24 -8.55 3.92 3.72
CA THR A 24 -9.71 3.47 2.94
C THR A 24 -9.56 3.82 1.47
N ASN A 25 -9.20 5.07 1.15
CA ASN A 25 -9.06 5.49 -0.24
C ASN A 25 -7.84 4.85 -0.92
N LEU A 26 -6.73 4.62 -0.21
CA LEU A 26 -5.60 3.86 -0.76
C LEU A 26 -5.97 2.40 -1.06
N LEU A 27 -6.78 1.76 -0.22
CA LEU A 27 -7.29 0.41 -0.47
C LEU A 27 -8.25 0.38 -1.67
N GLN A 28 -9.13 1.38 -1.79
CA GLN A 28 -10.02 1.49 -2.95
C GLN A 28 -9.25 1.73 -4.24
N ALA A 29 -8.25 2.62 -4.22
CA ALA A 29 -7.34 2.82 -5.33
C ALA A 29 -6.62 1.51 -5.71
N GLU A 30 -6.12 0.74 -4.73
CA GLU A 30 -5.51 -0.58 -4.98
C GLU A 30 -6.49 -1.54 -5.67
N GLU A 31 -7.74 -1.58 -5.20
CA GLU A 31 -8.77 -2.48 -5.73
C GLU A 31 -9.19 -2.10 -7.16
N HIS A 32 -9.36 -0.81 -7.43
CA HIS A 32 -9.61 -0.33 -8.78
C HIS A 32 -8.50 -0.77 -9.73
N VAL A 33 -7.23 -0.60 -9.34
CA VAL A 33 -6.10 -1.03 -10.18
C VAL A 33 -6.12 -2.53 -10.44
N LYS A 34 -6.52 -3.36 -9.48
CA LYS A 34 -6.68 -4.82 -9.70
C LYS A 34 -7.82 -5.13 -10.67
N ALA A 35 -8.91 -4.39 -10.63
CA ALA A 35 -10.05 -4.57 -11.51
C ALA A 35 -9.81 -4.01 -12.92
N MET A 36 -8.86 -3.09 -13.08
CA MET A 36 -8.60 -2.43 -14.35
C MET A 36 -8.20 -3.40 -15.47
N ASN A 37 -8.90 -3.28 -16.60
CA ASN A 37 -8.59 -3.93 -17.87
C ASN A 37 -7.79 -2.99 -18.79
N THR A 38 -8.01 -1.68 -18.65
CA THR A 38 -7.32 -0.65 -19.43
C THR A 38 -6.72 0.42 -18.51
N LEU A 39 -5.51 0.88 -18.82
CA LEU A 39 -4.78 1.89 -18.03
C LEU A 39 -4.96 3.30 -18.61
N ASN A 40 -6.19 3.64 -18.98
CA ASN A 40 -6.55 4.99 -19.40
C ASN A 40 -7.00 5.80 -18.17
N PHE A 41 -6.31 6.92 -17.91
CA PHE A 41 -6.58 7.82 -16.78
C PHE A 41 -7.56 8.95 -17.13
N ILE A 42 -7.77 9.23 -18.41
CA ILE A 42 -8.64 10.30 -18.89
C ILE A 42 -10.09 9.78 -19.05
N GLU A 43 -10.25 8.60 -19.64
CA GLU A 43 -11.54 7.97 -19.86
C GLU A 43 -11.52 6.54 -19.34
N GLY A 44 -12.41 6.23 -18.39
CA GLY A 44 -12.59 4.88 -17.87
C GLY A 44 -11.98 4.65 -16.48
N GLU A 45 -11.53 3.42 -16.25
CA GLU A 45 -11.26 2.86 -14.92
C GLU A 45 -10.12 3.57 -14.16
N GLY A 46 -9.18 4.22 -14.87
CA GLY A 46 -8.07 4.96 -14.25
C GLY A 46 -8.50 6.25 -13.58
N SER A 47 -9.60 6.87 -14.06
CA SER A 47 -10.16 8.07 -13.43
C SER A 47 -10.64 7.81 -11.99
N CYS A 48 -11.16 6.61 -11.70
CA CYS A 48 -11.55 6.20 -10.36
C CYS A 48 -10.33 6.16 -9.41
N VAL A 49 -9.18 5.69 -9.90
CA VAL A 49 -7.93 5.70 -9.13
C VAL A 49 -7.53 7.13 -8.78
N LEU A 50 -7.54 8.05 -9.75
CA LEU A 50 -7.21 9.46 -9.50
C LEU A 50 -8.16 10.11 -8.49
N LYS A 51 -9.47 9.83 -8.57
CA LYS A 51 -10.45 10.34 -7.61
C LYS A 51 -10.13 9.93 -6.18
N HIS A 52 -9.78 8.66 -5.96
CA HIS A 52 -9.38 8.20 -4.62
C HIS A 52 -8.08 8.84 -4.15
N LEU A 53 -7.09 9.03 -5.04
CA LEU A 53 -5.84 9.70 -4.69
C LEU A 53 -6.03 11.20 -4.38
N LEU A 54 -6.97 11.88 -5.04
CA LEU A 54 -7.36 13.26 -4.70
C LEU A 54 -7.98 13.33 -3.29
N LEU A 55 -8.82 12.36 -2.93
CA LEU A 55 -9.35 12.25 -1.57
C LEU A 55 -8.24 12.00 -0.55
N VAL A 56 -7.28 11.10 -0.85
CA VAL A 56 -6.11 10.88 0.01
C VAL A 56 -5.33 12.18 0.20
N ARG A 57 -5.05 12.93 -0.87
CA ARG A 57 -4.33 14.22 -0.79
C ARG A 57 -5.04 15.20 0.14
N GLY A 58 -6.36 15.34 0.01
CA GLY A 58 -7.17 16.21 0.88
C GLY A 58 -7.11 15.81 2.34
N GLU A 59 -7.29 14.51 2.62
CA GLU A 59 -7.23 13.97 3.99
C GLU A 59 -5.84 14.10 4.62
N LEU A 60 -4.77 14.00 3.82
CA LEU A 60 -3.41 14.24 4.29
C LEU A 60 -3.18 15.71 4.67
N ALA A 61 -3.70 16.66 3.89
CA ALA A 61 -3.60 18.08 4.22
C ALA A 61 -4.29 18.42 5.55
N GLU A 62 -5.50 17.89 5.77
CA GLU A 62 -6.22 18.04 7.05
C GLU A 62 -5.48 17.33 8.21
N ALA A 63 -4.95 16.13 7.97
CA ALA A 63 -4.17 15.39 8.97
C ALA A 63 -2.91 16.16 9.41
N ILE A 64 -2.22 16.87 8.51
CA ILE A 64 -1.06 17.72 8.83
C ILE A 64 -1.48 18.85 9.77
N SER A 65 -2.60 19.51 9.49
CA SER A 65 -3.15 20.59 10.32
C SER A 65 -3.42 20.10 11.75
N HIS A 66 -4.21 19.03 11.90
CA HIS A 66 -4.54 18.48 13.22
C HIS A 66 -3.34 17.88 13.95
N ALA A 67 -2.42 17.21 13.24
CA ALA A 67 -1.23 16.64 13.86
C ALA A 67 -0.27 17.73 14.36
N SER A 68 -0.11 18.83 13.63
CA SER A 68 0.70 19.97 14.05
C SER A 68 0.17 20.57 15.35
N SER A 69 -1.15 20.78 15.46
CA SER A 69 -1.81 21.30 16.67
C SER A 69 -1.62 20.39 17.89
N LEU A 70 -1.45 19.08 17.67
CA LEU A 70 -1.22 18.09 18.72
C LEU A 70 0.27 17.84 19.04
N GLY A 71 1.20 18.48 18.33
CA GLY A 71 2.63 18.21 18.43
C GLY A 71 3.03 16.80 17.94
N GLY A 72 2.23 16.22 17.04
CA GLY A 72 2.42 14.88 16.50
C GLY A 72 3.32 14.82 15.26
N GLU A 73 3.56 13.61 14.76
CA GLU A 73 4.36 13.39 13.55
C GLU A 73 3.62 13.84 12.29
N THR A 74 4.13 14.87 11.60
CA THR A 74 3.60 15.37 10.31
C THR A 74 4.37 14.82 9.10
N LYS A 75 5.64 14.42 9.30
CA LYS A 75 6.56 14.06 8.22
C LYS A 75 6.06 12.97 7.27
N ILE A 76 5.42 11.92 7.82
CA ILE A 76 4.85 10.84 7.01
C ILE A 76 3.71 11.38 6.14
N TYR A 77 2.90 12.30 6.66
CA TYR A 77 1.78 12.88 5.92
C TYR A 77 2.26 13.83 4.83
N GLU A 78 3.21 14.70 5.14
CA GLU A 78 3.83 15.63 4.20
C GLU A 78 4.47 14.86 3.05
N LYS A 79 5.34 13.89 3.37
CA LYS A 79 6.00 13.07 2.37
C LYS A 79 4.99 12.36 1.47
N LEU A 80 3.98 11.70 2.04
CA LEU A 80 3.01 10.96 1.24
C LEU A 80 2.14 11.89 0.38
N ARG A 81 1.79 13.07 0.90
CA ARG A 81 1.05 14.09 0.15
C ARG A 81 1.85 14.51 -1.06
N ASP A 82 3.12 14.85 -0.86
CA ASP A 82 4.01 15.34 -1.93
C ASP A 82 4.25 14.25 -2.99
N GLU A 83 4.39 12.98 -2.59
CA GLU A 83 4.51 11.85 -3.53
C GLU A 83 3.25 11.64 -4.37
N ILE A 84 2.06 11.78 -3.76
CA ILE A 84 0.78 11.64 -4.45
C ILE A 84 0.53 12.84 -5.36
N GLU A 85 0.82 14.06 -4.89
CA GLU A 85 0.71 15.29 -5.67
C GLU A 85 1.61 15.23 -6.90
N SER A 86 2.88 14.87 -6.73
CA SER A 86 3.81 14.67 -7.86
C SER A 86 3.30 13.60 -8.85
N PHE A 87 2.65 12.55 -8.37
CA PHE A 87 2.04 11.55 -9.25
C PHE A 87 0.84 12.12 -10.02
N LEU A 88 -0.06 12.85 -9.34
CA LEU A 88 -1.23 13.47 -9.96
C LEU A 88 -0.82 14.48 -11.03
N ASP A 89 0.10 15.39 -10.69
CA ASP A 89 0.62 16.40 -11.61
C ASP A 89 1.23 15.75 -12.86
N LYS A 90 1.97 14.64 -12.67
CA LYS A 90 2.57 13.91 -13.79
C LYS A 90 1.52 13.31 -14.72
N VAL A 91 0.44 12.74 -14.16
CA VAL A 91 -0.65 12.15 -14.95
C VAL A 91 -1.47 13.23 -15.67
N GLU A 92 -1.61 14.42 -15.09
CA GLU A 92 -2.32 15.55 -15.69
C GLU A 92 -1.50 16.25 -16.79
N ALA A 93 -0.18 16.35 -16.63
CA ALA A 93 0.68 17.08 -17.56
C ALA A 93 0.98 16.31 -18.86
N GLU A 94 1.15 15.00 -18.78
CA GLU A 94 1.62 14.18 -19.91
C GLU A 94 0.84 12.86 -20.01
N PRO A 95 0.72 12.26 -21.22
CA PRO A 95 0.21 10.91 -21.37
C PRO A 95 1.17 9.89 -20.74
N VAL A 96 1.03 9.64 -19.44
CA VAL A 96 1.87 8.65 -18.75
C VAL A 96 1.25 7.27 -18.88
N SER A 97 1.99 6.34 -19.51
CA SER A 97 1.64 4.92 -19.45
C SER A 97 2.30 4.27 -18.23
N PHE A 98 1.50 3.73 -17.33
CA PHE A 98 1.98 2.79 -16.32
C PHE A 98 1.61 1.38 -16.75
N THR A 99 2.39 0.39 -16.34
CA THR A 99 1.88 -0.99 -16.27
C THR A 99 1.00 -1.15 -15.02
N LYS A 100 0.03 -2.06 -15.07
CA LYS A 100 -0.84 -2.38 -13.93
C LYS A 100 -0.03 -2.74 -12.69
N ARG A 101 1.09 -3.46 -12.88
CA ARG A 101 2.01 -3.86 -11.82
C ARG A 101 2.71 -2.65 -11.17
N GLU A 102 3.19 -1.70 -11.95
CA GLU A 102 3.87 -0.50 -11.43
C GLU A 102 2.92 0.35 -10.60
N LEU A 103 1.71 0.58 -11.11
CA LEU A 103 0.69 1.35 -10.41
C LEU A 103 0.28 0.67 -9.10
N LEU A 104 0.06 -0.65 -9.14
CA LEU A 104 -0.28 -1.44 -7.95
C LEU A 104 0.84 -1.41 -6.90
N ASN A 105 2.10 -1.55 -7.33
CA ASN A 105 3.25 -1.49 -6.43
C ASN A 105 3.41 -0.10 -5.80
N LYS A 106 3.16 0.97 -6.56
CA LYS A 106 3.21 2.34 -6.08
C LYS A 106 2.15 2.59 -4.99
N ILE A 107 0.90 2.26 -5.27
CA ILE A 107 -0.21 2.43 -4.30
C ILE A 107 0.00 1.57 -3.05
N ARG A 108 0.50 0.33 -3.20
CA ARG A 108 0.84 -0.53 -2.06
C ARG A 108 2.00 0.03 -1.24
N GLY A 109 2.99 0.66 -1.89
CA GLY A 109 4.10 1.33 -1.22
C GLY A 109 3.58 2.45 -0.32
N TRP A 110 2.77 3.35 -0.88
CA TRP A 110 2.08 4.41 -0.16
C TRP A 110 1.25 3.91 1.02
N ARG A 111 0.41 2.90 0.80
CA ARG A 111 -0.39 2.28 1.85
C ARG A 111 0.48 1.72 2.97
N LYS A 112 1.50 0.94 2.64
CA LYS A 112 2.39 0.29 3.62
C LYS A 112 3.17 1.32 4.44
N GLU A 113 3.59 2.41 3.81
CA GLU A 113 4.23 3.52 4.51
C GLU A 113 3.25 4.18 5.49
N PHE A 114 2.03 4.49 5.04
CA PHE A 114 1.04 5.15 5.88
C PHE A 114 0.53 4.28 7.04
N GLU A 115 0.48 2.95 6.88
CA GLU A 115 0.13 2.00 7.95
C GLU A 115 1.02 2.13 9.20
N GLN A 116 2.21 2.72 9.09
CA GLN A 116 3.08 3.00 10.24
C GLN A 116 2.43 3.99 11.23
N THR A 117 1.50 4.83 10.77
CA THR A 117 0.79 5.82 11.58
C THR A 117 -0.30 5.21 12.46
N SER A 118 -0.64 3.93 12.26
CA SER A 118 -1.68 3.23 13.01
C SER A 118 -1.43 1.73 13.11
N THR A 119 -1.17 1.27 14.34
CA THR A 119 -0.96 -0.16 14.64
C THR A 119 -2.16 -1.04 14.29
N ALA A 120 -3.37 -0.48 14.28
CA ALA A 120 -4.60 -1.21 13.98
C ALA A 120 -4.70 -1.69 12.52
N TYR A 121 -3.94 -1.07 11.61
CA TYR A 121 -4.07 -1.29 10.16
C TYR A 121 -2.82 -1.90 9.52
N GLN A 122 -1.83 -2.32 10.31
CA GLN A 122 -0.57 -2.88 9.82
C GLN A 122 -0.78 -4.25 9.16
N THR A 123 -0.64 -4.31 7.83
CA THR A 123 -0.90 -5.54 7.07
C THR A 123 0.12 -6.65 7.28
N PHE A 124 1.35 -6.34 7.72
CA PHE A 124 2.34 -7.38 8.06
C PHE A 124 1.97 -8.20 9.30
N MET A 125 1.05 -7.67 10.13
CA MET A 125 0.49 -8.39 11.28
C MET A 125 -0.64 -9.34 10.88
N CYS A 126 -1.05 -9.36 9.61
CA CYS A 126 -2.09 -10.24 9.11
C CYS A 126 -1.63 -11.71 9.10
N LYS A 127 -2.21 -12.54 9.96
CA LYS A 127 -1.96 -13.99 10.02
C LYS A 127 -2.22 -14.71 8.70
N CYS A 128 -3.12 -14.18 7.85
CA CYS A 128 -3.40 -14.75 6.53
C CYS A 128 -2.21 -14.63 5.56
N LEU A 129 -1.34 -13.63 5.74
CA LEU A 129 -0.12 -13.48 4.93
C LEU A 129 0.97 -14.48 5.35
N HIS A 130 1.02 -14.82 6.63
CA HIS A 130 1.93 -15.83 7.21
C HIS A 130 1.45 -17.26 6.98
N ALA A 131 0.28 -17.45 6.36
CA ALA A 131 -0.24 -18.76 5.97
C ALA A 131 0.40 -19.32 4.68
N ILE A 132 1.53 -18.77 4.21
CA ILE A 132 2.44 -19.50 3.33
C ILE A 132 3.34 -20.30 4.25
N PRO A 133 3.13 -21.63 4.42
CA PRO A 133 4.04 -22.43 5.22
C PRO A 133 5.35 -22.53 4.43
N TYR A 134 6.26 -21.59 4.65
CA TYR A 134 7.61 -21.59 4.09
C TYR A 134 8.29 -22.95 4.28
N LEU A 135 7.95 -23.64 5.38
CA LEU A 135 8.35 -25.01 5.67
C LEU A 135 7.88 -26.03 4.62
N LYS A 136 6.65 -25.93 4.08
CA LYS A 136 6.18 -26.81 3.00
C LYS A 136 6.91 -26.54 1.69
N LEU A 137 7.19 -25.28 1.38
CA LEU A 137 7.94 -24.91 0.17
C LEU A 137 9.39 -25.42 0.25
N LEU A 138 10.02 -25.23 1.41
CA LEU A 138 11.36 -25.72 1.71
C LEU A 138 11.44 -27.25 1.64
N PHE A 139 10.42 -27.94 2.19
CA PHE A 139 10.34 -29.40 2.14
C PHE A 139 10.19 -29.92 0.70
N LEU A 140 9.31 -29.32 -0.12
CA LEU A 140 9.16 -29.71 -1.52
C LEU A 140 10.44 -29.48 -2.33
N PHE A 141 11.14 -28.37 -2.07
CA PHE A 141 12.42 -28.08 -2.72
C PHE A 141 13.50 -29.10 -2.32
N ALA A 142 13.64 -29.40 -1.02
CA ALA A 142 14.57 -30.39 -0.52
C ALA A 142 14.27 -31.80 -1.06
N LEU A 143 12.99 -32.17 -1.14
CA LEU A 143 12.54 -33.43 -1.73
C LEU A 143 12.91 -33.52 -3.22
N GLY A 144 12.70 -32.44 -3.98
CA GLY A 144 13.10 -32.35 -5.39
C GLY A 144 14.60 -32.56 -5.59
N ILE A 145 15.44 -31.95 -4.75
CA ILE A 145 16.89 -32.17 -4.76
C ILE A 145 17.22 -33.63 -4.47
N ALA A 146 16.62 -34.21 -3.42
CA ALA A 146 16.89 -35.59 -3.02
C ALA A 146 16.53 -36.59 -4.14
N VAL A 147 15.36 -36.43 -4.76
CA VAL A 147 14.92 -37.25 -5.90
C VAL A 147 15.86 -37.06 -7.09
N GLY A 148 16.24 -35.81 -7.42
CA GLY A 148 17.17 -35.53 -8.50
C GLY A 148 18.54 -36.20 -8.32
N VAL A 149 19.10 -36.15 -7.12
CA VAL A 149 20.36 -36.84 -6.78
C VAL A 149 20.22 -38.36 -6.93
N LEU A 150 19.08 -38.92 -6.51
CA LEU A 150 18.83 -40.36 -6.56
C LEU A 150 18.71 -40.86 -8.01
N VAL A 151 17.96 -40.13 -8.85
CA VAL A 151 17.85 -40.40 -10.29
C VAL A 151 19.22 -40.28 -10.98
N HIS A 152 19.98 -39.23 -10.67
CA HIS A 152 21.32 -39.04 -11.26
C HIS A 152 22.27 -40.20 -10.90
N LYS A 153 22.27 -40.65 -9.64
CA LYS A 153 23.05 -41.84 -9.23
C LYS A 153 22.59 -43.11 -9.93
N LEU A 154 21.28 -43.27 -10.14
CA LEU A 154 20.73 -44.44 -10.82
C LEU A 154 21.15 -44.48 -12.30
N LEU A 155 21.14 -43.33 -12.99
CA LEU A 155 21.59 -43.21 -14.37
C LEU A 155 23.08 -43.57 -14.51
N LEU A 156 23.92 -43.05 -13.61
CA LEU A 156 25.35 -43.39 -13.56
C LEU A 156 25.59 -44.90 -13.37
N LEU A 157 24.78 -45.56 -12.54
CA LEU A 157 24.87 -47.01 -12.31
C LEU A 157 24.39 -47.83 -13.52
N LEU A 158 23.45 -47.30 -14.30
CA LEU A 158 22.93 -47.93 -15.52
C LEU A 158 23.79 -47.65 -16.75
N GLY A 159 24.86 -46.85 -16.62
CA GLY A 159 25.76 -46.51 -17.72
C GLY A 159 25.15 -45.56 -18.76
N VAL A 160 24.14 -44.79 -18.35
CA VAL A 160 23.49 -43.73 -19.14
C VAL A 160 24.05 -42.36 -18.75
#